data_AF-A0A7Y0AHQ0-F1
#
_entry.id   AF-A0A7Y0AHQ0-F1
#
_cell.length_a   1.000
_cell.length_b   1.000
_cell.length_c   1.000
_cell.angle_alpha   90.00
_cell.angle_beta   90.00
_cell.angle_gamma   90.00
#
_symmetry.space_group_name_H-M   'P 1'
#
loop_
_entity.id
_entity.type
_entity.pdbx_description
1 polymer ?
#
loop_
_entity_poly.entity_id
_entity_poly.type
_entity_poly.pdbx_seq_one_letter_code
_entity_poly.pdbx_strand_id
1 'polypeptide(L)'
;MLALTYQLFAALAGWLEAILYARRGAESFSSNEHGGMTWQRLAVLLVGAAAVLVFRWHGAWLLLIEVLPTALLFPLCHDEAYNFTRLWLQWAAPPLLPGAQPGDWTAFAYAWREYRYGYQSPTTTARNDFNGPQRTWLAIAGLVLLLALYLVPFIFHLHF
;
A
#
# COMPACT_ATOMS: atom_id res chain seq x y z
N MET A 1 -1.60 5.42 15.63
CA MET A 1 -0.94 4.10 15.36
C MET A 1 -1.68 3.30 14.29
N LEU A 2 -3.01 3.36 14.24
CA LEU A 2 -3.84 2.69 13.24
C LEU A 2 -3.47 3.06 11.80
N ALA A 3 -3.26 4.34 11.54
CA ALA A 3 -2.91 4.82 10.19
C ALA A 3 -1.64 4.17 9.63
N LEU A 4 -0.58 4.09 10.45
CA LEU A 4 0.71 3.51 10.04
C LEU A 4 0.58 2.01 9.73
N THR A 5 -0.08 1.25 10.60
CA THR A 5 -0.26 -0.20 10.39
C THR A 5 -1.17 -0.49 9.20
N TYR A 6 -2.17 0.36 8.95
CA TYR A 6 -3.06 0.24 7.80
C TYR A 6 -2.37 0.60 6.47
N GLN A 7 -1.50 1.62 6.44
CA GLN A 7 -0.71 1.92 5.24
C GLN A 7 0.34 0.85 4.95
N LEU A 8 0.93 0.25 6.00
CA LEU A 8 1.81 -0.91 5.83
C LEU A 8 1.05 -2.10 5.22
N PHE A 9 -0.16 -2.36 5.71
CA PHE A 9 -1.05 -3.36 5.12
C PHE A 9 -1.37 -3.03 3.65
N ALA A 10 -1.67 -1.77 3.33
CA ALA A 10 -1.93 -1.31 1.96
C ALA A 10 -0.75 -1.60 1.02
N ALA A 11 0.46 -1.24 1.43
CA ALA A 11 1.68 -1.48 0.64
C ALA A 11 1.96 -2.97 0.45
N LEU A 12 1.79 -3.79 1.49
CA LEU A 12 1.94 -5.26 1.41
C LEU A 12 0.90 -5.90 0.50
N ALA A 13 -0.35 -5.42 0.55
CA ALA A 13 -1.41 -5.86 -0.35
C ALA A 13 -1.06 -5.55 -1.81
N GLY A 14 -0.64 -4.31 -2.10
CA GLY A 14 -0.23 -3.91 -3.45
C GLY A 14 0.94 -4.73 -4.00
N TRP A 15 1.95 -5.01 -3.15
CA TRP A 15 3.07 -5.88 -3.49
C TRP A 15 2.62 -7.32 -3.83
N LEU A 16 1.81 -7.94 -2.98
CA LEU A 16 1.31 -9.31 -3.19
C LEU A 16 0.41 -9.42 -4.42
N GLU A 17 -0.48 -8.47 -4.62
CA GLU A 17 -1.35 -8.44 -5.79
C GLU A 17 -0.53 -8.34 -7.08
N ALA A 18 0.50 -7.48 -7.11
CA ALA A 18 1.39 -7.39 -8.26
C ALA A 18 2.09 -8.72 -8.57
N ILE A 19 2.52 -9.47 -7.55
CA ILE A 19 3.09 -10.83 -7.73
C ILE A 19 2.04 -11.78 -8.33
N LEU A 20 0.84 -11.80 -7.77
CA LEU A 20 -0.24 -12.69 -8.21
C LEU A 20 -0.70 -12.40 -9.65
N TYR A 21 -0.75 -11.12 -10.05
CA TYR A 21 -1.19 -10.74 -11.39
C TYR A 21 -0.07 -10.78 -12.44
N ALA A 22 1.19 -10.61 -12.07
CA ALA A 22 2.32 -10.66 -13.00
C ALA A 22 2.57 -12.07 -13.55
N ARG A 23 2.17 -13.12 -12.81
CA ARG A 23 2.44 -14.52 -13.15
C ARG A 23 1.09 -15.24 -13.26
N ARG A 24 0.78 -15.78 -14.45
CA ARG A 24 -0.55 -16.29 -14.81
C ARG A 24 -1.00 -17.49 -13.94
N GLY A 25 -1.67 -17.23 -12.83
CA GLY A 25 -2.37 -18.24 -12.03
C GLY A 25 -1.48 -19.08 -11.12
N ALA A 26 -2.02 -20.18 -10.58
CA ALA A 26 -1.42 -20.96 -9.48
C ALA A 26 -0.03 -21.57 -9.73
N GLU A 27 0.48 -21.54 -10.96
CA GLU A 27 1.86 -21.94 -11.29
C GLU A 27 2.88 -20.81 -11.00
N SER A 28 2.41 -19.64 -10.55
CA SER A 28 3.22 -18.48 -10.19
C SER A 28 4.03 -18.62 -8.91
N PHE A 29 3.64 -19.54 -8.03
CA PHE A 29 4.20 -19.68 -6.68
C PHE A 29 5.58 -20.37 -6.75
N SER A 30 6.63 -19.58 -6.97
CA SER A 30 8.01 -20.08 -7.03
C SER A 30 8.90 -19.47 -5.94
N SER A 31 8.37 -18.58 -5.11
CA SER A 31 9.07 -17.92 -4.01
C SER A 31 8.34 -18.15 -2.69
N ASN A 32 8.86 -17.60 -1.59
CA ASN A 32 8.19 -17.65 -0.30
C ASN A 32 7.02 -16.65 -0.26
N GLU A 33 6.08 -16.70 -1.23
CA GLU A 33 4.86 -15.86 -1.21
C GLU A 33 4.03 -16.13 0.05
N HIS A 34 4.18 -17.32 0.65
CA HIS A 34 3.72 -17.64 2.00
C HIS A 34 4.27 -16.66 3.06
N GLY A 35 5.53 -16.28 2.96
CA GLY A 35 6.13 -15.24 3.79
C GLY A 35 5.44 -13.89 3.61
N GLY A 36 5.19 -13.48 2.36
CA GLY A 36 4.46 -12.24 2.07
C GLY A 36 3.02 -12.25 2.60
N MET A 37 2.27 -13.32 2.37
CA MET A 37 0.92 -13.50 2.92
C MET A 37 0.94 -13.56 4.46
N THR A 38 1.99 -14.12 5.06
CA THR A 38 2.18 -14.11 6.52
C THR A 38 2.36 -12.70 7.03
N TRP A 39 3.20 -11.88 6.37
CA TRP A 39 3.37 -10.47 6.71
C TRP A 39 2.07 -9.67 6.55
N GLN A 40 1.28 -9.93 5.51
CA GLN A 40 -0.01 -9.30 5.33
C GLN A 40 -0.99 -9.66 6.47
N ARG A 41 -1.04 -10.93 6.89
CA ARG A 41 -1.85 -11.39 8.04
C ARG A 41 -1.38 -10.74 9.35
N LEU A 42 -0.07 -10.63 9.56
CA LEU A 42 0.49 -9.92 10.70
C LEU A 42 0.11 -8.44 10.69
N ALA A 43 0.15 -7.78 9.53
CA ALA A 43 -0.28 -6.39 9.39
C ALA A 43 -1.76 -6.21 9.73
N VAL A 44 -2.65 -7.09 9.26
CA VAL A 44 -4.08 -7.09 9.63
C VAL A 44 -4.26 -7.28 11.14
N LEU A 45 -3.53 -8.21 11.75
CA LEU A 45 -3.57 -8.41 13.20
C LEU A 45 -3.13 -7.16 13.97
N LEU A 46 -2.08 -6.47 13.50
CA LEU A 46 -1.60 -5.22 14.09
C LEU A 46 -2.59 -4.07 13.90
N VAL A 47 -3.31 -4.01 12.79
CA VAL A 47 -4.43 -3.07 12.59
C VAL A 47 -5.52 -3.33 13.63
N GLY A 48 -5.92 -4.60 13.83
CA GLY A 48 -6.90 -4.98 14.84
C GLY A 48 -6.46 -4.63 16.27
N ALA A 49 -5.21 -4.93 16.62
CA ALA A 49 -4.64 -4.58 17.91
C ALA A 49 -4.59 -3.06 18.13
N ALA A 50 -4.18 -2.29 17.11
CA ALA A 50 -4.19 -0.83 17.17
C ALA A 50 -5.61 -0.28 17.33
N ALA A 51 -6.60 -0.84 16.63
CA ALA A 51 -8.00 -0.44 16.75
C ALA A 51 -8.55 -0.70 18.17
N VAL A 52 -8.24 -1.85 18.76
CA VAL A 52 -8.64 -2.18 20.15
C VAL A 52 -8.01 -1.22 21.15
N LEU A 53 -6.73 -0.90 20.99
CA LEU A 53 -6.04 0.06 21.87
C LEU A 53 -6.64 1.47 21.77
N VAL A 54 -6.87 1.95 20.54
CA VAL A 54 -7.52 3.25 20.29
C VAL A 54 -8.92 3.28 20.91
N PHE A 55 -9.72 2.23 20.68
CA PHE A 55 -11.06 2.11 21.29
C PHE A 55 -10.99 2.13 22.82
N ARG A 56 -10.03 1.39 23.41
CA ARG A 56 -9.92 1.25 24.86
C ARG A 56 -9.52 2.56 25.54
N TRP A 57 -8.66 3.36 24.92
CA TRP A 57 -8.16 4.60 25.50
C TRP A 57 -8.97 5.84 25.13
N HIS A 58 -9.57 5.88 23.94
CA HIS A 58 -10.17 7.09 23.38
C HIS A 58 -11.62 6.89 22.91
N GLY A 59 -12.18 5.69 23.12
CA GLY A 59 -13.56 5.36 22.80
C GLY A 59 -13.84 5.12 21.32
N ALA A 60 -15.11 4.82 21.00
CA ALA A 60 -15.57 4.49 19.65
C ALA A 60 -15.44 5.65 18.66
N TRP A 61 -15.57 6.89 19.15
CA TRP A 61 -15.62 8.08 18.30
C TRP A 61 -14.29 8.36 17.62
N LEU A 62 -13.19 8.34 18.39
CA LEU A 62 -11.87 8.57 17.81
C LEU A 62 -11.47 7.44 16.84
N LEU A 63 -11.86 6.20 17.12
CA LEU A 63 -11.67 5.08 16.19
C LEU A 63 -12.33 5.36 14.83
N LEU A 64 -13.61 5.76 14.82
CA LEU A 64 -14.33 6.05 13.57
C LEU A 64 -13.69 7.20 12.79
N ILE A 65 -13.22 8.23 13.49
CA ILE A 65 -12.59 9.38 12.84
C ILE A 65 -11.15 9.08 12.40
N GLU A 66 -10.44 8.13 12.99
CA GLU A 66 -9.13 7.67 12.49
C GLU A 66 -9.26 6.79 11.24
N VAL A 67 -10.35 6.03 11.10
CA VAL A 67 -10.57 5.12 9.96
C VAL A 67 -10.71 5.87 8.64
N LEU A 68 -11.47 6.96 8.62
CA LEU A 68 -11.72 7.74 7.40
C LEU A 68 -10.44 8.29 6.74
N PRO A 69 -9.57 9.08 7.41
CA PRO A 69 -8.33 9.58 6.82
C PRO A 69 -7.37 8.45 6.43
N THR A 70 -7.36 7.38 7.22
CA THR A 70 -6.56 6.18 6.96
C THR A 70 -7.01 5.45 5.68
N ALA A 71 -8.32 5.37 5.44
CA ALA A 71 -8.89 4.82 4.21
C ALA A 71 -8.62 5.72 2.99
N LEU A 72 -8.60 7.04 3.16
CA LEU A 72 -8.27 7.98 2.08
C LEU A 72 -6.80 7.90 1.64
N LEU A 73 -5.89 7.55 2.55
CA LEU A 73 -4.48 7.32 2.26
C LEU A 73 -4.21 5.98 1.56
N PHE A 74 -5.06 4.98 1.79
CA PHE A 74 -4.87 3.60 1.33
C PHE A 74 -4.59 3.46 -0.17
N PRO A 75 -5.38 4.06 -1.10
CA PRO A 75 -5.20 3.84 -2.53
C PRO A 75 -3.81 4.26 -2.99
N LEU A 76 -3.30 5.38 -2.49
CA LEU A 76 -1.96 5.85 -2.84
C LEU A 76 -0.88 4.82 -2.47
N CYS A 77 -0.89 4.35 -1.22
CA CYS A 77 0.13 3.40 -0.75
C CYS A 77 0.03 2.05 -1.45
N HIS A 78 -1.20 1.54 -1.64
CA HIS A 78 -1.45 0.29 -2.35
C HIS A 78 -0.95 0.35 -3.79
N ASP A 79 -1.39 1.37 -4.53
CA ASP A 79 -1.23 1.38 -5.98
C ASP A 79 0.19 1.72 -6.40
N GLU A 80 0.90 2.54 -5.62
CA GLU A 80 2.31 2.82 -5.88
C GLU A 80 3.19 1.61 -5.56
N ALA A 81 2.88 0.88 -4.47
CA ALA A 81 3.56 -0.38 -4.16
C ALA A 81 3.29 -1.44 -5.25
N TYR A 82 2.06 -1.53 -5.73
CA TYR A 82 1.69 -2.40 -6.84
C TYR A 82 2.44 -2.02 -8.13
N ASN A 83 2.41 -0.75 -8.51
CA ASN A 83 3.01 -0.27 -9.75
C ASN A 83 4.52 -0.52 -9.78
N PHE A 84 5.20 -0.18 -8.70
CA PHE A 84 6.63 -0.44 -8.55
C PHE A 84 6.95 -1.93 -8.61
N THR A 85 6.21 -2.76 -7.87
CA THR A 85 6.43 -4.21 -7.84
C THR A 85 6.25 -4.83 -9.22
N ARG A 86 5.22 -4.41 -9.97
CA ARG A 86 4.98 -4.88 -11.34
C ARG A 86 6.18 -4.57 -12.26
N LEU A 87 6.72 -3.35 -12.19
CA LEU A 87 7.90 -2.96 -12.95
C LEU A 87 9.13 -3.79 -12.55
N TRP A 88 9.34 -4.01 -11.26
CA TRP A 88 10.42 -4.85 -10.76
C TRP A 88 10.32 -6.28 -11.29
N LEU A 89 9.13 -6.90 -11.23
CA LEU A 89 8.90 -8.24 -11.76
C LEU A 89 9.10 -8.31 -13.28
N GLN A 90 8.71 -7.27 -14.02
CA GLN A 90 8.94 -7.18 -15.46
C GLN A 90 10.44 -7.18 -15.80
N TRP A 91 11.27 -6.50 -15.01
CA TRP A 91 12.73 -6.50 -15.19
C TRP A 91 13.40 -7.78 -14.67
N ALA A 92 12.87 -8.40 -13.63
CA ALA A 92 13.39 -9.65 -13.06
C ALA A 92 13.15 -10.85 -14.00
N ALA A 93 12.06 -10.83 -14.77
CA ALA A 93 11.72 -11.88 -15.73
C ALA A 93 11.19 -11.29 -17.06
N PRO A 94 12.07 -10.69 -17.88
CA PRO A 94 11.65 -10.01 -19.11
C PRO A 94 11.07 -11.02 -20.11
N PRO A 95 9.87 -10.75 -20.68
CA PRO A 95 9.13 -11.74 -21.48
C PRO A 95 9.75 -12.09 -22.85
N LEU A 96 10.85 -11.45 -23.29
CA LEU A 96 11.26 -11.47 -24.70
C LEU A 96 12.78 -11.47 -25.00
N LEU A 97 13.68 -11.70 -24.03
CA LEU A 97 15.13 -11.70 -24.32
C LEU A 97 15.82 -13.01 -23.90
N PRO A 98 16.46 -13.75 -24.84
CA PRO A 98 17.38 -14.81 -24.51
C PRO A 98 18.71 -14.16 -24.07
N GLY A 99 18.88 -14.03 -22.77
CA GLY A 99 20.06 -13.46 -22.12
C GLY A 99 19.97 -13.65 -20.61
N ALA A 100 21.11 -13.53 -19.92
CA ALA A 100 21.17 -13.70 -18.47
C ALA A 100 20.12 -12.82 -17.78
N GLN A 101 19.24 -13.44 -16.99
CA GLN A 101 18.29 -12.70 -16.16
C GLN A 101 19.10 -11.79 -15.22
N PRO A 102 18.80 -10.49 -15.16
CA PRO A 102 19.49 -9.61 -14.23
C PRO A 102 19.25 -10.13 -12.81
N GLY A 103 20.30 -10.08 -11.98
CA GLY A 103 20.14 -10.39 -10.56
C GLY A 103 19.10 -9.47 -9.91
N ASP A 104 18.43 -9.94 -8.87
CA ASP A 104 17.25 -9.30 -8.28
C ASP A 104 17.45 -7.80 -7.93
N TRP A 105 18.61 -7.48 -7.35
CA TRP A 105 19.01 -6.08 -7.07
C TRP A 105 19.15 -5.21 -8.32
N THR A 106 19.59 -5.79 -9.42
CA THR A 106 19.73 -5.08 -10.70
C THR A 106 18.36 -4.82 -11.31
N ALA A 107 17.44 -5.79 -11.23
CA ALA A 107 16.06 -5.62 -11.65
C ALA A 107 15.34 -4.53 -10.83
N PHE A 108 15.55 -4.53 -9.50
CA PHE A 108 15.04 -3.47 -8.61
C PHE A 108 15.57 -2.08 -9.02
N ALA A 109 16.88 -1.96 -9.29
CA ALA A 109 17.49 -0.70 -9.70
C ALA A 109 16.93 -0.18 -11.03
N TYR A 110 16.66 -1.07 -12.00
CA TYR A 110 16.02 -0.69 -13.26
C TYR A 110 14.57 -0.24 -13.04
N ALA A 111 13.80 -0.98 -12.25
CA ALA A 111 12.43 -0.59 -11.90
C ALA A 111 12.39 0.79 -11.22
N TRP A 112 13.34 1.08 -10.32
CA TRP A 112 13.43 2.38 -9.67
C TRP A 112 13.74 3.53 -10.64
N ARG A 113 14.58 3.28 -11.65
CA ARG A 113 14.90 4.29 -12.69
C ARG A 113 13.73 4.55 -13.63
N GLU A 114 12.92 3.54 -13.92
CA GLU A 114 11.78 3.64 -14.83
C GLU A 114 10.49 4.08 -14.13
N TYR A 115 10.41 3.87 -12.82
CA TYR A 115 9.22 4.17 -12.02
C TYR A 115 8.73 5.60 -12.27
N ARG A 116 7.44 5.69 -12.60
CA ARG A 116 6.71 6.94 -12.70
C ARG A 116 5.57 6.90 -11.71
N TYR A 117 5.44 7.99 -10.97
CA TYR A 117 4.34 8.21 -10.05
C TYR A 117 2.99 8.15 -10.78
N GLY A 118 2.00 7.56 -10.12
CA GLY A 118 0.67 7.36 -10.65
C GLY A 118 0.58 6.02 -11.36
N TYR A 119 -0.29 5.15 -10.85
CA TYR A 119 -0.59 3.85 -11.43
C TYR A 119 -0.92 3.91 -12.92
N GLN A 120 -0.21 3.11 -13.71
CA GLN A 120 -0.37 2.99 -15.16
C GLN A 120 -0.49 1.52 -15.54
N SER A 121 -1.61 0.88 -15.20
CA SER A 121 -1.90 -0.45 -15.75
C SER A 121 -2.63 -0.35 -17.09
N PRO A 122 -2.22 -1.14 -18.10
CA PRO A 122 -2.92 -1.27 -19.37
C PRO A 122 -4.21 -2.10 -19.29
N THR A 123 -4.50 -2.78 -18.17
CA THR A 123 -5.74 -3.55 -18.01
C THR A 123 -6.93 -2.63 -17.69
N THR A 124 -8.03 -2.89 -18.39
CA THR A 124 -9.20 -2.03 -18.61
C THR A 124 -10.01 -1.65 -17.37
N THR A 125 -9.69 -2.16 -16.19
CA THR A 125 -10.32 -1.78 -14.91
C THR A 125 -9.84 -0.43 -14.39
N ALA A 126 -8.69 0.07 -14.85
CA ALA A 126 -8.17 1.40 -14.50
C ALA A 126 -9.07 2.57 -14.95
N ARG A 127 -10.04 2.34 -15.85
CA ARG A 127 -11.02 3.37 -16.28
C ARG A 127 -12.01 3.79 -15.18
N ASN A 128 -12.27 2.91 -14.21
CA ASN A 128 -13.19 3.18 -13.08
C ASN A 128 -12.45 3.59 -11.80
N ASP A 129 -11.13 3.70 -11.88
CA ASP A 129 -10.24 3.91 -10.75
C ASP A 129 -9.80 5.38 -10.72
N PHE A 130 -9.61 5.96 -9.53
CA PHE A 130 -9.10 7.34 -9.42
C PHE A 130 -7.81 7.48 -10.22
N ASN A 131 -7.61 8.55 -10.99
CA ASN A 131 -6.33 8.77 -11.66
C ASN A 131 -5.24 9.20 -10.65
N GLY A 132 -3.96 9.19 -11.06
CA GLY A 132 -2.83 9.54 -10.18
C GLY A 132 -3.06 10.82 -9.36
N PRO A 133 -3.38 11.97 -9.98
CA PRO A 133 -3.69 13.21 -9.27
C PRO A 133 -4.86 13.09 -8.27
N GLN A 134 -5.94 12.39 -8.62
CA GLN A 134 -7.07 12.18 -7.71
C GLN A 134 -6.65 11.37 -6.47
N ARG A 135 -5.83 10.32 -6.64
CA ARG A 135 -5.26 9.56 -5.52
C ARG A 135 -4.34 10.41 -4.66
N THR A 136 -3.52 11.28 -5.27
CA THR A 136 -2.70 12.26 -4.54
C THR A 136 -3.56 13.16 -3.67
N TRP A 137 -4.64 13.71 -4.22
CA TRP A 137 -5.52 14.62 -3.47
C TRP A 137 -6.26 13.91 -2.35
N LEU A 138 -6.70 12.66 -2.55
CA LEU A 138 -7.28 11.85 -1.48
C LEU A 138 -6.27 11.59 -0.35
N ALA A 139 -5.03 11.26 -0.69
CA ALA A 139 -3.97 11.06 0.28
C ALA A 139 -3.61 12.35 1.03
N ILE A 140 -3.54 13.49 0.34
CA ILE A 140 -3.33 14.80 0.97
C ILE A 140 -4.48 15.11 1.93
N ALA A 141 -5.73 14.95 1.50
CA ALA A 141 -6.90 15.17 2.35
C ALA A 141 -6.88 14.25 3.59
N GLY A 142 -6.57 12.96 3.39
CA GLY A 142 -6.41 12.00 4.48
C GLY A 142 -5.30 12.40 5.45
N LEU A 143 -4.13 12.83 4.96
CA LEU A 143 -3.03 13.27 5.80
C LEU A 143 -3.38 14.54 6.59
N VAL A 144 -4.01 15.53 5.95
CA VAL A 144 -4.43 16.77 6.63
C VAL A 144 -5.44 16.46 7.73
N LEU A 145 -6.42 15.60 7.46
CA LEU A 145 -7.39 15.17 8.47
C LEU A 145 -6.69 14.42 9.62
N LEU A 146 -5.75 13.54 9.31
CA LEU A 146 -4.98 12.81 10.32
C LEU A 146 -4.17 13.77 11.22
N LEU A 147 -3.49 14.75 10.61
CA LEU A 147 -2.73 15.76 11.32
C LEU A 147 -3.63 16.64 12.18
N ALA A 148 -4.81 17.05 11.67
CA ALA A 148 -5.78 17.81 12.45
C ALA A 148 -6.22 17.02 13.69
N LEU A 149 -6.48 15.71 13.56
CA LEU A 149 -6.87 14.87 14.69
C LEU A 149 -5.81 14.78 15.78
N TYR A 150 -4.54 14.73 15.42
CA TYR A 150 -3.46 14.61 16.40
C TYR A 150 -2.93 15.96 16.92
N LEU A 151 -2.98 17.02 16.12
CA LEU A 151 -2.44 18.34 16.49
C LEU A 151 -3.46 19.24 17.18
N VAL A 152 -4.73 19.22 16.79
CA VAL A 152 -5.77 20.07 17.40
C VAL A 152 -5.91 19.81 18.91
N PRO A 153 -5.97 18.56 19.40
CA PRO A 153 -6.02 18.30 20.84
C PRO A 153 -4.82 18.87 21.59
N PHE A 154 -3.63 18.75 20.99
CA PHE A 154 -2.38 19.21 21.57
C PHE A 154 -2.31 20.75 21.65
N ILE A 155 -2.75 21.44 20.60
CA ILE A 155 -2.78 22.91 20.52
C ILE A 155 -3.78 23.50 21.52
N PHE A 156 -4.95 22.87 21.69
CA PHE A 156 -6.01 23.38 22.55
C PHE A 156 -6.05 22.76 23.95
N HIS A 157 -5.02 21.99 24.34
CA HIS A 157 -4.97 21.24 25.61
C HIS A 157 -6.25 20.43 25.89
N LEU A 158 -6.87 19.89 24.85
CA LEU A 158 -8.06 19.07 24.99
C LEU A 158 -7.61 17.66 25.38
N HIS A 159 -7.98 17.24 26.59
CA HIS A 159 -7.78 15.88 27.07
C HIS A 159 -8.97 15.02 26.61
N PHE A 160 -8.72 14.12 25.65
CA PHE A 160 -9.68 13.11 25.18
C PHE A 160 -9.38 11.74 25.78
#